data_AF-A0AAU4E7J4-F1
#
_entry.id   AF-A0AAU4E7J4-F1
#
_cell.length_a   1.000
_cell.length_b   1.000
_cell.length_c   1.000
_cell.angle_alpha   90.00
_cell.angle_beta   90.00
_cell.angle_gamma   90.00
#
_symmetry.space_group_name_H-M   'P 1'
#
loop_
_entity.id
_entity.type
_entity.pdbx_description
1 polymer ?
#
loop_
_entity_poly.entity_id
_entity_poly.type
_entity_poly.pdbx_seq_one_letter_code
_entity_poly.pdbx_strand_id
1 'polypeptide(L)'
;MADVVEINFAALQHSSASLAAKAKALTSQLEQLHQNLQPITATWYASGSSAGDAARQSETRLRQATADIVAIIAQFGGKVGEAHDLQQQLENRNQGLFAG
;
A
#
# COMPACT_ATOMS: atom_id res chain seq x y z
N MET A 1 -30.06 2.85 -8.04
CA MET A 1 -28.77 3.57 -7.93
C MET A 1 -27.89 2.95 -6.86
N ALA A 2 -28.43 2.58 -5.69
CA ALA A 2 -27.75 1.83 -4.62
C ALA A 2 -26.85 0.68 -5.12
N ASP A 3 -27.42 -0.24 -5.90
CA ASP A 3 -26.76 -1.46 -6.40
C ASP A 3 -25.47 -1.17 -7.21
N VAL A 4 -25.52 -0.21 -8.14
CA VAL A 4 -24.33 0.19 -8.92
C VAL A 4 -23.25 0.79 -8.03
N VAL A 5 -23.63 1.53 -7.00
CA VAL A 5 -22.65 2.13 -6.10
C VAL A 5 -22.05 1.09 -5.16
N GLU A 6 -22.84 0.16 -4.64
CA GLU A 6 -22.39 -0.97 -3.84
C GLU A 6 -21.38 -1.85 -4.60
N ILE A 7 -21.68 -2.19 -5.86
CA ILE A 7 -20.76 -2.93 -6.74
C ILE A 7 -19.43 -2.17 -6.92
N ASN A 8 -19.48 -0.84 -7.09
CA ASN A 8 -18.26 -0.03 -7.22
C ASN A 8 -17.43 -0.02 -5.92
N PHE A 9 -18.06 0.04 -4.74
CA PHE A 9 -17.33 -0.05 -3.47
C PHE A 9 -16.69 -1.41 -3.25
N ALA A 10 -17.41 -2.49 -3.57
CA ALA A 10 -16.85 -3.84 -3.51
C ALA A 10 -15.61 -3.98 -4.42
N ALA A 11 -15.67 -3.41 -5.62
CA ALA A 11 -14.53 -3.39 -6.56
C ALA A 11 -13.36 -2.54 -6.02
N LEU A 12 -13.63 -1.40 -5.40
CA LEU A 12 -12.61 -0.54 -4.78
C LEU A 12 -11.94 -1.22 -3.58
N GLN A 13 -12.72 -1.88 -2.72
CA GLN A 13 -12.22 -2.63 -1.57
C GLN A 13 -11.40 -3.85 -2.01
N HIS A 14 -11.85 -4.57 -3.04
CA HIS A 14 -11.07 -5.66 -3.61
C HIS A 14 -9.73 -5.16 -4.18
N SER A 15 -9.76 -4.04 -4.91
CA SER A 15 -8.56 -3.43 -5.50
C SER A 15 -7.57 -2.97 -4.42
N SER A 16 -8.05 -2.36 -3.33
CA SER A 16 -7.18 -1.93 -2.22
C SER A 16 -6.53 -3.12 -1.50
N ALA A 17 -7.29 -4.20 -1.25
CA ALA A 17 -6.77 -5.43 -0.68
C ALA A 17 -5.71 -6.10 -1.60
N SER A 18 -5.96 -6.11 -2.91
CA SER A 18 -5.02 -6.62 -3.91
C SER A 18 -3.72 -5.80 -3.94
N LEU A 19 -3.83 -4.46 -3.90
CA LEU A 19 -2.67 -3.57 -3.80
C LEU A 19 -1.88 -3.82 -2.50
N ALA A 20 -2.55 -3.98 -1.37
CA ALA A 20 -1.90 -4.25 -0.08
C ALA A 20 -1.14 -5.59 -0.11
N ALA A 21 -1.73 -6.63 -0.70
CA ALA A 21 -1.07 -7.93 -0.89
C ALA A 21 0.18 -7.81 -1.78
N LYS A 22 0.11 -7.06 -2.89
CA LYS A 22 1.25 -6.81 -3.77
C LYS A 22 2.34 -5.99 -3.07
N ALA A 23 1.99 -4.99 -2.27
CA ALA A 23 2.94 -4.19 -1.51
C ALA A 23 3.68 -5.02 -0.44
N LYS A 24 2.95 -5.93 0.23
CA LYS A 24 3.55 -6.91 1.14
C LYS A 24 4.51 -7.85 0.41
N ALA A 25 4.12 -8.36 -0.76
CA ALA A 25 4.97 -9.21 -1.57
C ALA A 25 6.26 -8.48 -2.04
N LEU A 26 6.14 -7.23 -2.48
CA LEU A 26 7.28 -6.38 -2.83
C LEU A 26 8.22 -6.21 -1.64
N THR A 27 7.70 -5.92 -0.45
CA THR A 27 8.50 -5.79 0.78
C THR A 27 9.28 -7.08 1.07
N SER A 28 8.64 -8.24 0.98
CA SER A 28 9.30 -9.53 1.17
C SER A 28 10.40 -9.80 0.14
N GLN A 29 10.16 -9.47 -1.13
CA GLN A 29 11.15 -9.65 -2.20
C GLN A 29 12.37 -8.74 -2.00
N LEU A 30 12.16 -7.50 -1.55
CA LEU A 30 13.25 -6.58 -1.23
C LEU A 30 14.08 -7.05 -0.03
N GLU A 31 13.44 -7.62 0.98
CA GLU A 31 14.14 -8.18 2.12
C GLU A 31 14.97 -9.41 1.73
N GLN A 32 14.41 -10.30 0.90
CA GLN A 32 15.17 -11.41 0.31
C GLN A 32 16.34 -10.94 -0.54
N LEU A 33 16.13 -9.91 -1.38
CA LEU A 33 17.19 -9.31 -2.18
C LEU A 33 18.32 -8.80 -1.28
N HIS A 34 17.98 -8.09 -0.20
CA HIS A 34 18.98 -7.57 0.73
C HIS A 34 19.76 -8.70 1.43
N GLN A 35 19.10 -9.76 1.86
CA GLN A 35 19.76 -10.93 2.47
C GLN A 35 20.69 -11.64 1.49
N ASN A 36 20.30 -11.74 0.22
CA ASN A 36 21.13 -12.35 -0.82
C ASN A 36 22.34 -11.47 -1.17
N LEU A 37 22.19 -10.14 -1.10
CA LEU A 37 23.25 -9.18 -1.42
C LEU A 37 24.18 -8.88 -0.24
N GLN A 38 23.78 -9.19 1.00
CA GLN A 38 24.56 -8.97 2.22
C GLN A 38 26.05 -9.39 2.12
N PRO A 39 26.40 -10.59 1.61
CA PRO A 39 27.80 -11.03 1.55
C PRO A 39 28.66 -10.15 0.63
N ILE A 40 28.09 -9.68 -0.49
CA ILE A 40 28.78 -8.87 -1.50
C ILE A 40 28.84 -7.40 -1.06
N THR A 41 27.72 -6.91 -0.54
CA THR A 41 27.61 -5.53 -0.07
C THR A 41 28.46 -5.28 1.17
N ALA A 42 28.69 -6.29 2.02
CA ALA A 42 29.62 -6.19 3.15
C ALA A 42 31.03 -5.80 2.71
N THR A 43 31.56 -6.43 1.64
CA THR A 43 32.88 -6.11 1.09
C THR A 43 32.92 -4.72 0.46
N TRP A 44 31.85 -4.32 -0.24
CA TRP A 44 31.75 -2.98 -0.82
C TRP A 44 31.64 -1.89 0.25
N TYR A 45 30.87 -2.13 1.31
CA TYR A 45 30.72 -1.22 2.43
C TYR A 45 32.01 -1.10 3.25
N ALA A 46 32.73 -2.20 3.46
CA ALA A 46 34.02 -2.20 4.13
C ALA A 46 35.11 -1.49 3.31
N SER A 47 34.99 -1.49 1.97
CA SER A 47 35.98 -0.84 1.10
C SER A 47 36.01 0.69 1.20
N GLY A 48 34.96 1.32 1.73
CA GLY A 48 34.82 2.78 1.74
C GLY A 48 34.76 3.41 0.34
N SER A 49 34.51 2.61 -0.69
CA SER A 49 34.41 3.10 -2.06
C SER A 49 33.11 3.89 -2.29
N SER A 50 33.15 4.83 -3.24
CA SER A 50 31.96 5.56 -3.69
C SER A 50 30.85 4.63 -4.20
N ALA A 51 31.21 3.46 -4.73
CA ALA A 51 30.26 2.43 -5.14
C ALA A 51 29.52 1.82 -3.93
N GLY A 52 30.23 1.56 -2.82
CA GLY A 52 29.62 1.09 -1.57
C GLY A 52 28.64 2.11 -0.99
N ASP A 53 29.02 3.38 -0.95
CA ASP A 53 28.11 4.43 -0.44
C ASP A 53 26.90 4.66 -1.35
N ALA A 54 27.09 4.62 -2.67
CA ALA A 54 26.00 4.73 -3.65
C ALA A 54 25.00 3.56 -3.52
N ALA A 55 25.51 2.34 -3.31
CA ALA A 55 24.68 1.16 -3.07
C ALA A 55 23.86 1.32 -1.78
N ARG A 56 24.48 1.70 -0.66
CA ARG A 56 23.80 1.93 0.62
C ARG A 56 22.70 2.99 0.51
N GLN A 57 22.98 4.08 -0.19
CA GLN A 57 22.01 5.16 -0.39
C GLN A 57 20.85 4.73 -1.30
N SER A 58 21.12 3.87 -2.28
CA SER A 58 20.08 3.31 -3.15
C SER A 58 19.18 2.34 -2.40
N GLU A 59 19.76 1.46 -1.57
CA GLU A 59 19.00 0.55 -0.69
C GLU A 59 18.09 1.32 0.27
N THR A 60 18.62 2.38 0.90
CA THR A 60 17.84 3.23 1.81
C THR A 60 16.65 3.87 1.10
N ARG A 61 16.89 4.44 -0.09
CA ARG A 61 15.84 5.05 -0.92
C ARG A 61 14.77 4.04 -1.33
N LEU A 62 15.17 2.82 -1.69
CA LEU A 62 14.25 1.76 -2.08
C LEU A 62 13.35 1.31 -0.92
N ARG A 63 13.92 1.16 0.29
CA ARG A 63 13.14 0.85 1.51
C ARG A 63 12.15 1.97 1.83
N GLN A 64 12.57 3.23 1.74
CA GLN A 64 11.69 4.38 1.98
C GLN A 64 10.53 4.41 0.97
N ALA A 65 10.81 4.30 -0.33
CA ALA A 65 9.79 4.32 -1.37
C ALA A 65 8.77 3.17 -1.18
N THR A 66 9.22 2.00 -0.72
CA THR A 66 8.33 0.87 -0.44
C THR A 66 7.42 1.16 0.75
N ALA A 67 7.96 1.74 1.82
CA ALA A 67 7.16 2.17 2.98
C ALA A 67 6.11 3.21 2.58
N ASP A 68 6.48 4.17 1.73
CA ASP A 68 5.57 5.20 1.23
C ASP A 68 4.43 4.59 0.40
N ILE A 69 4.73 3.62 -0.48
CA ILE A 69 3.71 2.88 -1.24
C ILE A 69 2.72 2.18 -0.31
N VAL A 70 3.21 1.49 0.73
CA VAL A 70 2.37 0.81 1.71
C VAL A 70 1.47 1.82 2.44
N ALA A 71 2.02 2.95 2.87
CA ALA A 71 1.28 3.99 3.55
C ALA A 71 0.16 4.58 2.66
N ILE A 72 0.45 4.85 1.38
CA ILE A 72 -0.52 5.37 0.42
C ILE A 72 -1.66 4.37 0.21
N ILE A 73 -1.35 3.07 0.07
CA ILE A 73 -2.37 2.02 -0.11
C ILE A 73 -3.25 1.91 1.14
N ALA A 74 -2.66 1.98 2.34
CA ALA A 74 -3.41 1.95 3.59
C ALA A 74 -4.34 3.17 3.73
N GLN A 75 -3.84 4.37 3.40
CA GLN A 75 -4.66 5.59 3.39
C GLN A 75 -5.80 5.51 2.37
N PHE A 76 -5.54 4.99 1.17
CA PHE A 76 -6.57 4.78 0.16
C PHE A 76 -7.65 3.81 0.66
N GLY A 77 -7.25 2.67 1.23
CA GLY A 77 -8.18 1.71 1.82
C GLY A 77 -9.05 2.32 2.92
N GLY A 78 -8.46 3.11 3.83
CA GLY A 78 -9.19 3.81 4.88
C GLY A 78 -10.24 4.77 4.33
N LYS A 79 -9.86 5.61 3.35
CA LYS A 79 -10.80 6.55 2.71
C LYS A 79 -11.94 5.86 1.97
N VAL A 80 -11.68 4.72 1.32
CA VAL A 80 -12.74 3.92 0.67
C VAL A 80 -13.73 3.40 1.72
N GLY A 81 -13.26 2.94 2.88
CA GLY A 81 -14.11 2.53 3.99
C GLY A 81 -14.96 3.68 4.55
N GLU A 82 -14.35 4.82 4.83
CA GLU A 82 -15.06 6.03 5.31
C GLU A 82 -16.14 6.48 4.34
N ALA A 83 -15.85 6.49 3.03
CA ALA A 83 -16.82 6.86 1.99
C ALA A 83 -17.99 5.88 1.90
N HIS A 84 -17.73 4.58 2.06
CA HIS A 84 -18.76 3.55 2.10
C HIS A 84 -19.69 3.72 3.31
N ASP A 85 -19.12 3.94 4.50
CA ASP A 85 -19.90 4.13 5.73
C ASP A 85 -20.77 5.38 5.66
N LEU A 86 -20.22 6.49 5.15
CA LEU A 86 -20.98 7.72 4.93
C LEU A 86 -22.15 7.49 3.97
N GLN A 87 -21.94 6.72 2.90
CA GLN A 87 -23.00 6.43 1.95
C GLN A 87 -24.10 5.56 2.57
N GLN A 88 -23.77 4.51 3.30
CA GLN A 88 -24.78 3.69 3.98
C GLN A 88 -25.62 4.54 4.95
N GLN A 89 -24.99 5.46 5.68
CA GLN A 89 -25.71 6.39 6.56
C GLN A 89 -26.69 7.29 5.79
N LEU A 90 -26.26 7.84 4.64
CA LEU A 90 -27.11 8.67 3.79
C LEU A 90 -28.28 7.88 3.20
N GLU A 91 -28.04 6.65 2.75
CA GLU A 91 -29.04 5.77 2.17
C GLU A 91 -30.10 5.37 3.22
N ASN A 92 -29.67 4.98 4.41
CA ASN A 92 -30.57 4.67 5.53
C ASN A 92 -31.42 5.88 5.94
N ARG A 93 -30.81 7.08 5.96
CA ARG A 93 -31.52 8.32 6.27
C ARG A 93 -32.56 8.68 5.21
N ASN A 94 -32.21 8.53 3.93
CA ASN A 94 -33.13 8.79 2.83
C ASN A 94 -34.28 7.78 2.80
N GLN A 95 -34.01 6.49 3.01
CA GLN A 95 -35.07 5.48 3.10
C GLN A 95 -36.06 5.79 4.25
N GLY A 96 -35.56 6.25 5.40
CA GLY A 96 -36.42 6.70 6.51
C GLY A 96 -37.26 7.94 6.19
N LEU A 97 -36.85 8.79 5.26
CA LEU A 97 -37.60 9.98 4.82
C LEU A 97 -38.65 9.67 3.75
N PHE A 98 -38.46 8.64 2.93
CA PHE A 98 -39.39 8.25 1.86
C PHE A 98 -40.32 7.08 2.25
N ALA A 99 -40.15 6.49 3.44
CA ALA A 99 -41.00 5.44 3.98
C ALA A 99 -42.15 5.96 4.87
N GLY A 100 -42.31 7.29 4.97
CA GLY A 100 -43.39 7.97 5.70
C GLY A 100 -44.44 8.57 4.78
#